data_AF-A0A6J7DIN4-F1
#
_entry.id   AF-A0A6J7DIN4-F1
#
_cell.length_a   1.000
_cell.length_b   1.000
_cell.length_c   1.000
_cell.angle_alpha   90.00
_cell.angle_beta   90.00
_cell.angle_gamma   90.00
#
_symmetry.space_group_name_H-M   'P 1'
#
loop_
_entity.id
_entity.type
_entity.pdbx_description
1 polymer ?
#
loop_
_entity_poly.entity_id
_entity_poly.type
_entity_poly.pdbx_seq_one_letter_code
_entity_poly.pdbx_strand_id
1 'polypeptide(L)'
;MMSNKCANIETRQNVTIENQYGFIGGTLQIWQCVSNRTTCTQRLVLGGDHYFDAQISTIDELLKNFSAIRGSQHNPCDPGVSSAGDLVHGERHPGHGEHGLGRVDGERAQSGALTPYQQDGFGHGASVPQPPEYVDQVANPVWDLLTKRRLESGAAPAVTFIGSTRTELSSTSLENAVAKLSGALRDEWSLEPGDQIAAYLPWHWQRVVWSLAAWSLGVSLDVEGKPATAALTVCGPAGIAAALEAGCEEPVVVSLHPFGLPITDLPPNCADAASVIRLQPDSFYAEPVSGEATALILGGQQSSISDLINGAKLGLAKLGLTQNDRLLISNLRHDDLDGYLLAPLAPLLGVGSVVITDGPLNRESVISQEGVTAVWERQ
;
A
#
# COMPACT_ATOMS: atom_id res chain seq x y z
N MET A 1 -9.94 -29.42 -61.79
CA MET A 1 -11.19 -28.65 -61.68
C MET A 1 -11.91 -29.18 -60.46
N MET A 2 -12.20 -28.48 -59.36
CA MET A 2 -12.34 -27.08 -58.92
C MET A 2 -12.03 -27.10 -57.40
N SER A 3 -11.81 -26.06 -56.60
CA SER A 3 -11.38 -24.66 -56.68
C SER A 3 -11.18 -24.24 -55.20
N ASN A 4 -10.31 -23.28 -54.94
CA ASN A 4 -9.95 -22.73 -53.64
C ASN A 4 -11.14 -22.28 -52.75
N LYS A 5 -10.94 -22.32 -51.43
CA LYS A 5 -10.89 -21.11 -50.58
C LYS A 5 -10.30 -21.42 -49.19
N CYS A 6 -9.03 -21.05 -49.01
CA CYS A 6 -8.52 -20.63 -47.71
C CYS A 6 -9.30 -19.38 -47.28
N ALA A 7 -9.88 -19.41 -46.09
CA ALA A 7 -10.25 -18.20 -45.36
C ALA A 7 -9.17 -17.95 -44.32
N ASN A 8 -8.58 -16.75 -44.37
CA ASN A 8 -7.57 -16.25 -43.46
C ASN A 8 -8.12 -16.19 -42.02
N ILE A 9 -7.36 -16.68 -41.04
CA ILE A 9 -7.51 -16.31 -39.63
C ILE A 9 -6.23 -15.58 -39.24
N GLU A 10 -6.38 -14.33 -38.82
CA GLU A 10 -5.30 -13.42 -38.45
C GLU A 10 -4.61 -13.82 -37.13
N THR A 11 -3.33 -13.48 -37.01
CA THR A 11 -2.53 -13.60 -35.78
C THR A 11 -3.01 -12.59 -34.73
N ARG A 12 -2.89 -12.96 -33.44
CA ARG A 12 -3.26 -12.20 -32.21
C ARG A 12 -4.70 -12.34 -31.71
N GLN A 13 -5.15 -13.58 -31.51
CA GLN A 13 -6.31 -13.80 -30.64
C GLN A 13 -5.85 -14.16 -29.23
N ASN A 14 -6.29 -13.35 -28.25
CA ASN A 14 -6.25 -13.70 -26.84
C ASN A 14 -7.35 -14.73 -26.59
N VAL A 15 -7.01 -15.86 -25.96
CA VAL A 15 -8.00 -16.83 -25.50
C VAL A 15 -7.90 -16.92 -23.99
N THR A 16 -8.97 -16.52 -23.32
CA THR A 16 -9.14 -16.65 -21.87
C THR A 16 -9.45 -18.10 -21.52
N ILE A 17 -8.78 -18.67 -20.52
CA ILE A 17 -9.15 -19.97 -19.92
C ILE A 17 -9.52 -19.71 -18.46
N GLU A 18 -10.76 -20.00 -18.08
CA GLU A 18 -11.20 -20.07 -16.68
C GLU A 18 -11.25 -21.53 -16.21
N ASN A 19 -10.90 -21.77 -14.95
CA ASN A 19 -11.25 -23.00 -14.25
C ASN A 19 -12.19 -22.67 -13.07
N GLN A 20 -12.84 -23.70 -12.52
CA GLN A 20 -13.87 -23.62 -11.47
C GLN A 20 -13.39 -23.21 -10.06
N TYR A 21 -12.17 -22.67 -9.92
CA TYR A 21 -11.65 -22.06 -8.68
C TYR A 21 -10.71 -20.86 -8.98
N GLY A 22 -11.20 -19.86 -9.74
CA GLY A 22 -10.69 -18.47 -9.78
C GLY A 22 -9.16 -18.23 -9.89
N PHE A 23 -8.69 -17.90 -11.09
CA PHE A 23 -7.45 -17.14 -11.43
C PHE A 23 -6.16 -17.28 -10.58
N ILE A 24 -5.12 -17.89 -11.19
CA ILE A 24 -3.73 -17.43 -11.09
C ILE A 24 -3.48 -16.51 -12.28
N GLY A 25 -3.23 -15.22 -12.05
CA GLY A 25 -2.84 -14.26 -13.07
C GLY A 25 -1.38 -14.45 -13.49
N GLY A 26 -1.13 -15.33 -14.46
CA GLY A 26 0.12 -15.36 -15.23
C GLY A 26 -0.20 -15.40 -16.72
N THR A 27 0.12 -14.33 -17.46
CA THR A 27 0.06 -14.35 -18.93
C THR A 27 1.30 -15.05 -19.46
N LEU A 28 1.14 -16.20 -20.12
CA LEU A 28 2.22 -16.88 -20.83
C LEU A 28 2.24 -16.39 -22.29
N GLN A 29 3.35 -15.79 -22.75
CA GLN A 29 3.60 -15.63 -24.19
C GLN A 29 4.22 -16.91 -24.74
N ILE A 30 3.62 -17.47 -25.78
CA ILE A 30 4.22 -18.57 -26.55
C ILE A 30 5.26 -17.97 -27.51
N TRP A 31 6.55 -18.14 -27.20
CA TRP A 31 7.64 -18.10 -28.18
C TRP A 31 7.99 -19.53 -28.61
N GLN A 32 8.38 -19.67 -29.88
CA GLN A 32 8.61 -20.93 -30.59
C GLN A 32 9.57 -21.90 -29.85
N CYS A 33 9.26 -23.19 -29.94
CA CYS A 33 10.16 -24.35 -29.85
C CYS A 33 11.27 -24.31 -28.78
N VAL A 34 11.04 -25.02 -27.67
CA VAL A 34 12.10 -25.83 -27.05
C VAL A 34 11.66 -27.28 -27.04
N SER A 35 12.49 -28.15 -27.60
CA SER A 35 12.23 -29.56 -27.83
C SER A 35 12.12 -30.38 -26.53
N ASN A 36 10.99 -31.05 -26.39
CA ASN A 36 10.75 -32.41 -25.88
C ASN A 36 11.64 -32.98 -24.75
N ARG A 37 11.01 -33.37 -23.62
CA ARG A 37 10.88 -34.79 -23.20
C ARG A 37 10.00 -34.95 -21.94
N THR A 38 8.97 -35.82 -22.06
CA THR A 38 8.33 -36.70 -21.04
C THR A 38 7.82 -36.06 -19.74
N THR A 39 6.57 -36.17 -19.26
CA THR A 39 5.48 -37.17 -19.40
C THR A 39 4.25 -36.68 -18.58
N CYS A 40 3.01 -37.04 -19.01
CA CYS A 40 1.77 -37.33 -18.21
C CYS A 40 1.23 -36.28 -17.18
N THR A 41 -0.06 -35.95 -16.99
CA THR A 41 -1.37 -36.63 -17.17
C THR A 41 -2.53 -35.59 -17.08
N GLN A 42 -3.73 -35.99 -17.55
CA GLN A 42 -5.06 -35.34 -17.68
C GLN A 42 -5.63 -34.49 -16.51
N ARG A 43 -6.64 -33.64 -16.81
CA ARG A 43 -7.62 -33.11 -15.84
C ARG A 43 -9.09 -33.14 -16.32
N LEU A 44 -9.94 -33.32 -15.31
CA LEU A 44 -11.39 -33.54 -15.27
C LEU A 44 -12.18 -32.21 -15.18
N VAL A 45 -13.43 -32.19 -15.63
CA VAL A 45 -14.39 -31.06 -15.58
C VAL A 45 -15.41 -31.28 -14.47
N LEU A 46 -15.94 -30.24 -13.80
CA LEU A 46 -17.25 -30.25 -13.09
C LEU A 46 -17.72 -28.83 -12.64
N GLY A 47 -18.77 -28.29 -13.29
CA GLY A 47 -19.32 -26.95 -13.01
C GLY A 47 -20.31 -26.81 -11.84
N GLY A 48 -20.81 -25.57 -11.67
CA GLY A 48 -21.95 -25.21 -10.80
C GLY A 48 -22.02 -23.71 -10.46
N ASP A 49 -23.19 -23.10 -10.71
CA ASP A 49 -23.52 -21.66 -10.62
C ASP A 49 -23.66 -21.08 -9.20
N HIS A 50 -23.30 -19.80 -9.00
CA HIS A 50 -23.95 -18.89 -8.02
C HIS A 50 -23.94 -17.42 -8.49
N TYR A 51 -25.08 -16.76 -8.29
CA TYR A 51 -25.42 -15.36 -8.63
C TYR A 51 -24.89 -14.40 -7.54
N PHE A 52 -24.28 -13.28 -7.94
CA PHE A 52 -24.09 -12.10 -7.08
C PHE A 52 -24.57 -10.86 -7.82
N ASP A 53 -25.51 -10.15 -7.20
CA ASP A 53 -26.05 -8.87 -7.64
C ASP A 53 -25.63 -7.82 -6.60
N ALA A 54 -24.81 -6.87 -7.01
CA ALA A 54 -24.50 -5.66 -6.25
C ALA A 54 -24.30 -4.52 -7.26
N GLN A 55 -24.98 -3.41 -7.03
CA GLN A 55 -25.08 -2.27 -7.94
C GLN A 55 -23.73 -1.57 -8.15
N ILE A 56 -23.05 -1.93 -9.25
CA ILE A 56 -21.88 -1.23 -9.80
C ILE A 56 -22.39 -0.15 -10.78
N SER A 57 -23.09 0.87 -10.28
CA SER A 57 -23.60 1.95 -11.14
C SER A 57 -22.68 3.17 -11.23
N THR A 58 -21.60 3.25 -10.44
CA THR A 58 -20.74 4.43 -10.39
C THR A 58 -19.45 4.32 -11.18
N ILE A 59 -18.95 3.13 -11.52
CA ILE A 59 -17.63 3.04 -12.17
C ILE A 59 -17.68 3.59 -13.61
N ASP A 60 -18.71 3.34 -14.41
CA ASP A 60 -18.77 3.82 -15.79
C ASP A 60 -18.87 5.36 -15.95
N GLU A 61 -19.27 6.10 -14.90
CA GLU A 61 -19.19 7.56 -14.88
C GLU A 61 -17.80 8.09 -14.52
N LEU A 62 -17.04 7.38 -13.66
CA LEU A 62 -15.65 7.73 -13.30
C LEU A 62 -14.68 7.65 -14.50
N LEU A 63 -15.04 6.89 -15.53
CA LEU A 63 -14.09 6.42 -16.55
C LEU A 63 -14.02 7.31 -17.81
N LYS A 64 -14.84 8.36 -17.91
CA LYS A 64 -14.93 9.21 -19.12
C LYS A 64 -13.82 10.26 -19.24
N ASN A 65 -13.05 10.48 -18.18
CA ASN A 65 -12.44 11.80 -17.95
C ASN A 65 -10.91 11.82 -17.90
N PHE A 66 -10.25 10.73 -18.27
CA PHE A 66 -8.80 10.65 -18.22
C PHE A 66 -8.12 11.03 -19.54
N SER A 67 -6.99 11.73 -19.45
CA SER A 67 -6.20 12.14 -20.62
C SER A 67 -4.73 11.71 -20.49
N ALA A 68 -4.24 10.93 -21.46
CA ALA A 68 -2.83 10.61 -21.59
C ALA A 68 -2.05 11.79 -22.21
N ILE A 69 -0.94 12.19 -21.60
CA ILE A 69 -0.06 13.23 -22.16
C ILE A 69 0.88 12.55 -23.17
N ARG A 70 0.73 12.83 -24.47
CA ARG A 70 1.73 12.38 -25.46
C ARG A 70 3.01 13.21 -25.32
N GLY A 71 4.05 12.62 -24.75
CA GLY A 71 5.39 13.19 -24.74
C GLY A 71 5.96 13.32 -26.15
N SER A 72 6.50 14.49 -26.47
CA SER A 72 7.26 14.77 -27.70
C SER A 72 8.65 14.13 -27.65
N GLN A 73 9.09 13.60 -28.79
CA GLN A 73 10.41 13.03 -29.03
C GLN A 73 11.54 14.04 -28.80
N HIS A 74 12.61 13.63 -28.11
CA HIS A 74 13.98 14.01 -28.49
C HIS A 74 14.98 12.90 -28.11
N ASN A 75 15.78 12.52 -29.10
CA ASN A 75 16.79 11.46 -29.09
C ASN A 75 18.16 12.01 -28.60
N PRO A 76 19.16 11.13 -28.32
CA PRO A 76 20.23 11.33 -27.35
C PRO A 76 21.51 11.92 -27.95
N CYS A 77 22.35 12.48 -27.09
CA CYS A 77 23.81 12.56 -27.29
C CYS A 77 24.51 12.60 -25.92
N ASP A 78 25.27 11.55 -25.63
CA ASP A 78 26.48 11.54 -24.81
C ASP A 78 27.52 10.74 -25.63
N PRO A 79 28.82 11.07 -25.64
CA PRO A 79 29.69 10.50 -24.61
C PRO A 79 30.92 11.36 -24.21
N GLY A 80 31.38 11.23 -22.96
CA GLY A 80 32.67 11.78 -22.51
C GLY A 80 33.26 11.10 -21.27
N VAL A 81 34.18 10.17 -21.52
CA VAL A 81 34.97 9.33 -20.60
C VAL A 81 35.94 10.13 -19.70
N SER A 82 36.22 9.68 -18.46
CA SER A 82 37.58 9.37 -17.93
C SER A 82 37.62 9.05 -16.42
N SER A 83 38.46 8.08 -16.07
CA SER A 83 38.69 7.48 -14.75
C SER A 83 39.92 8.01 -14.00
N ALA A 84 39.92 7.75 -12.68
CA ALA A 84 41.02 7.33 -11.79
C ALA A 84 42.20 8.28 -11.45
N GLY A 85 42.54 8.29 -10.15
CA GLY A 85 43.79 8.80 -9.60
C GLY A 85 43.87 8.63 -8.07
N ASP A 86 44.52 7.56 -7.64
CA ASP A 86 44.95 7.27 -6.24
C ASP A 86 46.05 8.22 -5.74
N LEU A 87 46.26 8.24 -4.40
CA LEU A 87 47.52 8.25 -3.61
C LEU A 87 47.25 8.94 -2.23
N VAL A 88 47.18 8.25 -1.09
CA VAL A 88 48.18 7.55 -0.25
C VAL A 88 48.99 8.45 0.73
N HIS A 89 49.14 7.93 1.97
CA HIS A 89 50.01 8.27 3.13
C HIS A 89 49.38 9.13 4.27
N GLY A 90 49.49 8.75 5.56
CA GLY A 90 50.22 7.63 6.15
C GLY A 90 49.99 7.41 7.67
N GLU A 91 50.25 6.15 8.09
CA GLU A 91 51.16 5.73 9.17
C GLU A 91 51.30 6.57 10.47
N ARG A 92 50.88 6.03 11.63
CA ARG A 92 51.72 5.37 12.68
C ARG A 92 51.04 5.23 14.06
N HIS A 93 51.18 4.02 14.62
CA HIS A 93 50.99 3.52 16.01
C HIS A 93 52.02 4.09 17.03
N PRO A 94 52.16 3.61 18.30
CA PRO A 94 51.24 3.00 19.30
C PRO A 94 51.38 3.63 20.72
N GLY A 95 50.61 3.16 21.71
CA GLY A 95 50.84 3.48 23.14
C GLY A 95 50.19 2.49 24.12
N HIS A 96 51.05 1.78 24.85
CA HIS A 96 50.88 0.78 25.90
C HIS A 96 49.93 1.11 27.08
N GLY A 97 49.47 0.05 27.76
CA GLY A 97 49.01 0.11 29.15
C GLY A 97 48.45 -1.22 29.68
N GLU A 98 49.34 -2.14 30.10
CA GLU A 98 49.00 -3.34 30.87
C GLU A 98 48.58 -3.00 32.31
N HIS A 99 47.67 -3.79 32.91
CA HIS A 99 47.78 -4.28 34.29
C HIS A 99 46.92 -5.54 34.46
N GLY A 100 47.54 -6.61 34.96
CA GLY A 100 46.91 -7.89 35.27
C GLY A 100 46.71 -8.15 36.77
N LEU A 101 46.44 -9.43 37.05
CA LEU A 101 46.34 -10.16 38.32
C LEU A 101 44.91 -10.21 38.92
N GLY A 102 44.34 -11.37 39.28
CA GLY A 102 44.91 -12.70 39.43
C GLY A 102 43.88 -13.83 39.59
N ARG A 103 44.39 -15.06 39.41
CA ARG A 103 43.83 -16.38 39.76
C ARG A 103 43.55 -16.51 41.26
N VAL A 104 42.60 -17.37 41.66
CA VAL A 104 42.84 -18.57 42.51
C VAL A 104 41.77 -19.64 42.21
N ASP A 105 42.23 -20.89 42.29
CA ASP A 105 41.66 -22.19 41.98
C ASP A 105 40.56 -22.72 42.93
N GLY A 106 39.84 -23.75 42.48
CA GLY A 106 38.97 -24.60 43.30
C GLY A 106 38.40 -25.79 42.53
N GLU A 107 39.19 -26.85 42.36
CA GLU A 107 38.77 -28.16 41.83
C GLU A 107 38.00 -29.03 42.86
N ARG A 108 37.16 -29.94 42.31
CA ARG A 108 36.66 -31.26 42.77
C ARG A 108 35.13 -31.34 42.86
N ALA A 109 34.46 -32.43 42.50
CA ALA A 109 34.87 -33.77 42.04
C ALA A 109 33.73 -34.42 41.21
N GLN A 110 34.10 -35.30 40.28
CA GLN A 110 33.20 -36.22 39.58
C GLN A 110 32.79 -37.40 40.48
N SER A 111 31.59 -37.91 40.24
CA SER A 111 31.11 -39.28 40.52
C SER A 111 29.78 -39.43 39.76
N GLY A 112 29.40 -40.49 39.05
CA GLY A 112 29.92 -41.81 38.73
C GLY A 112 28.88 -42.43 37.78
N ALA A 113 29.30 -43.30 36.86
CA ALA A 113 28.47 -43.85 35.79
C ALA A 113 27.51 -44.96 36.27
N LEU A 114 26.30 -45.03 35.69
CA LEU A 114 25.50 -46.28 35.57
C LEU A 114 24.63 -46.33 34.28
N THR A 115 25.12 -47.15 33.34
CA THR A 115 24.45 -48.18 32.51
C THR A 115 23.41 -47.84 31.42
N PRO A 116 23.51 -48.46 30.22
CA PRO A 116 22.52 -48.39 29.14
C PRO A 116 21.44 -49.49 29.24
N TYR A 117 20.32 -49.28 28.55
CA TYR A 117 19.13 -50.13 28.38
C TYR A 117 17.97 -49.91 29.36
N GLN A 118 17.03 -49.06 28.96
CA GLN A 118 15.60 -49.27 29.16
C GLN A 118 14.87 -48.72 27.92
N GLN A 119 14.46 -49.65 27.06
CA GLN A 119 13.50 -49.41 25.98
C GLN A 119 12.10 -49.48 26.60
N ASP A 120 11.48 -48.34 26.85
CA ASP A 120 10.03 -48.28 27.04
C ASP A 120 9.41 -47.99 25.68
N GLY A 121 8.78 -49.04 25.14
CA GLY A 121 8.03 -48.98 23.89
C GLY A 121 6.78 -48.13 24.06
N PHE A 122 6.79 -46.95 23.44
CA PHE A 122 5.56 -46.22 23.16
C PHE A 122 4.98 -46.75 21.84
N GLY A 123 3.92 -47.54 21.98
CA GLY A 123 3.15 -48.09 20.87
C GLY A 123 2.58 -47.00 19.96
N HIS A 124 2.66 -47.26 18.65
CA HIS A 124 2.06 -46.47 17.59
C HIS A 124 0.54 -46.39 17.73
N GLY A 125 -0.01 -45.19 17.55
CA GLY A 125 -1.47 -44.99 17.46
C GLY A 125 -1.99 -43.57 17.64
N ALA A 126 -1.15 -42.56 17.80
CA ALA A 126 -1.60 -41.16 17.74
C ALA A 126 -1.68 -40.73 16.28
N SER A 127 -2.90 -40.75 15.72
CA SER A 127 -3.21 -40.00 14.51
C SER A 127 -2.76 -38.55 14.75
N VAL A 128 -1.77 -38.09 13.97
CA VAL A 128 -1.40 -36.67 13.94
C VAL A 128 -2.68 -35.92 13.61
N PRO A 129 -3.18 -35.02 14.47
CA PRO A 129 -4.26 -34.12 14.09
C PRO A 129 -3.81 -33.47 12.79
N GLN A 130 -4.58 -33.62 11.73
CA GLN A 130 -4.35 -32.80 10.54
C GLN A 130 -4.28 -31.35 11.05
N PRO A 131 -3.24 -30.58 10.69
CA PRO A 131 -3.28 -29.15 10.95
C PRO A 131 -4.62 -28.64 10.40
N PRO A 132 -5.29 -27.69 11.08
CA PRO A 132 -6.50 -27.10 10.52
C PRO A 132 -6.21 -26.78 9.06
N GLU A 133 -7.13 -27.11 8.15
CA GLU A 133 -7.05 -26.64 6.77
C GLU A 133 -6.61 -25.19 6.85
N TYR A 134 -5.47 -24.90 6.21
CA TYR A 134 -4.96 -23.55 6.09
C TYR A 134 -6.03 -22.81 5.29
N VAL A 135 -7.00 -22.24 5.99
CA VAL A 135 -7.82 -21.16 5.48
C VAL A 135 -6.80 -20.19 4.93
N ASP A 136 -6.88 -19.88 3.63
CA ASP A 136 -6.05 -18.84 3.00
C ASP A 136 -5.86 -17.75 4.04
N GLN A 137 -4.61 -17.56 4.50
CA GLN A 137 -4.27 -16.59 5.53
C GLN A 137 -5.10 -15.35 5.23
N VAL A 138 -6.03 -15.01 6.13
CA VAL A 138 -6.90 -13.86 5.92
C VAL A 138 -5.95 -12.68 5.80
N ALA A 139 -5.70 -12.30 4.56
CA ALA A 139 -4.67 -11.35 4.18
C ALA A 139 -5.07 -10.00 4.76
N ASN A 140 -4.12 -9.07 4.87
CA ASN A 140 -4.45 -7.67 5.09
C ASN A 140 -4.19 -6.96 3.76
N PRO A 141 -5.19 -6.84 2.87
CA PRO A 141 -4.94 -6.53 1.47
C PRO A 141 -4.18 -5.21 1.27
N VAL A 142 -4.48 -4.21 2.10
CA VAL A 142 -3.83 -2.90 2.03
C VAL A 142 -2.39 -2.96 2.54
N TRP A 143 -2.17 -3.61 3.69
CA TRP A 143 -0.83 -3.75 4.27
C TRP A 143 0.09 -4.61 3.40
N ASP A 144 -0.45 -5.67 2.79
CA ASP A 144 0.30 -6.54 1.89
C ASP A 144 0.72 -5.81 0.62
N LEU A 145 -0.15 -4.97 0.05
CA LEU A 145 0.15 -4.12 -1.09
C LEU A 145 1.21 -3.05 -0.76
N LEU A 146 1.14 -2.43 0.42
CA LEU A 146 2.16 -1.51 0.93
C LEU A 146 3.52 -2.20 1.06
N THR A 147 3.54 -3.33 1.75
CA THR A 147 4.75 -4.13 1.99
C THR A 147 5.38 -4.55 0.67
N LYS A 148 4.57 -5.07 -0.27
CA LYS A 148 5.02 -5.43 -1.61
C LYS A 148 5.67 -4.22 -2.30
N ARG A 149 5.02 -3.06 -2.30
CA ARG A 149 5.53 -1.85 -2.93
C ARG A 149 6.86 -1.39 -2.33
N ARG A 150 7.01 -1.41 -0.99
CA ARG A 150 8.29 -1.08 -0.35
C ARG A 150 9.39 -2.07 -0.73
N LEU A 151 9.09 -3.37 -0.75
CA LEU A 151 10.07 -4.39 -1.11
C LEU A 151 10.54 -4.25 -2.57
N GLU A 152 9.64 -3.90 -3.48
CA GLU A 152 9.95 -3.72 -4.90
C GLU A 152 10.60 -2.36 -5.22
N SER A 153 10.25 -1.30 -4.50
CA SER A 153 10.59 0.08 -4.88
C SER A 153 10.68 1.04 -3.68
N GLY A 154 11.34 0.61 -2.61
CA GLY A 154 11.43 1.34 -1.33
C GLY A 154 11.87 2.80 -1.45
N ALA A 155 12.94 3.08 -2.20
CA ALA A 155 13.47 4.44 -2.38
C ALA A 155 12.72 5.27 -3.44
N ALA A 156 11.88 4.64 -4.27
CA ALA A 156 11.17 5.35 -5.33
C ALA A 156 10.07 6.24 -4.72
N PRO A 157 9.78 7.41 -5.32
CA PRO A 157 8.62 8.21 -4.96
C PRO A 157 7.34 7.36 -5.04
N ALA A 158 6.45 7.54 -4.06
CA ALA A 158 5.12 6.94 -4.07
C ALA A 158 4.05 8.02 -4.12
N VAL A 159 4.14 9.00 -3.23
CA VAL A 159 3.18 10.11 -3.11
C VAL A 159 3.92 11.43 -3.06
N THR A 160 3.56 12.35 -3.94
CA THR A 160 4.02 13.74 -3.92
C THR A 160 2.82 14.64 -3.71
N PHE A 161 2.92 15.57 -2.77
CA PHE A 161 1.92 16.62 -2.58
C PHE A 161 2.52 17.98 -2.91
N ILE A 162 1.83 18.73 -3.77
CA ILE A 162 2.18 20.09 -4.14
C ILE A 162 1.09 21.02 -3.59
N GLY A 163 1.46 21.76 -2.52
CA GLY A 163 0.66 22.87 -1.98
C GLY A 163 1.52 24.14 -1.95
N SER A 164 1.53 24.86 -0.82
CA SER A 164 2.47 25.97 -0.59
C SER A 164 3.93 25.53 -0.65
N THR A 165 4.19 24.26 -0.34
CA THR A 165 5.50 23.63 -0.41
C THR A 165 5.35 22.21 -0.95
N ARG A 166 6.37 21.74 -1.66
CA ARG A 166 6.46 20.36 -2.16
C ARG A 166 6.81 19.39 -1.03
N THR A 167 6.04 18.33 -0.90
CA THR A 167 6.34 17.18 -0.02
C THR A 167 6.37 15.91 -0.85
N GLU A 168 7.33 15.03 -0.62
CA GLU A 168 7.39 13.72 -1.28
C GLU A 168 7.67 12.61 -0.26
N LEU A 169 6.91 11.54 -0.38
CA LEU A 169 7.12 10.30 0.35
C LEU A 169 7.61 9.23 -0.62
N SER A 170 8.74 8.63 -0.28
CA SER A 170 9.16 7.35 -0.88
C SER A 170 8.22 6.22 -0.44
N SER A 171 8.26 5.08 -1.11
CA SER A 171 7.49 3.89 -0.69
C SER A 171 7.82 3.48 0.76
N THR A 172 9.09 3.54 1.17
CA THR A 172 9.51 3.27 2.55
C THR A 172 8.96 4.32 3.53
N SER A 173 9.05 5.60 3.19
CA SER A 173 8.53 6.67 4.07
C SER A 173 7.01 6.62 4.19
N LEU A 174 6.31 6.19 3.14
CA LEU A 174 4.86 5.98 3.15
C LEU A 174 4.50 4.83 4.08
N GLU A 175 5.10 3.64 3.92
CA GLU A 175 4.84 2.49 4.81
C GLU A 175 5.16 2.82 6.27
N ASN A 176 6.28 3.50 6.55
CA ASN A 176 6.63 3.96 7.90
C ASN A 176 5.56 4.89 8.51
N ALA A 177 5.06 5.85 7.72
CA ALA A 177 4.02 6.77 8.17
C ALA A 177 2.69 6.03 8.43
N VAL A 178 2.34 5.06 7.59
CA VAL A 178 1.16 4.19 7.78
C VAL A 178 1.35 3.33 9.03
N ALA A 179 2.52 2.72 9.23
CA ALA A 179 2.84 1.91 10.41
C ALA A 179 2.62 2.68 11.72
N LYS A 180 3.18 3.90 11.77
CA LYS A 180 3.04 4.80 12.92
C LYS A 180 1.59 5.17 13.18
N LEU A 181 0.85 5.52 12.14
CA LEU A 181 -0.54 5.91 12.30
C LEU A 181 -1.42 4.72 12.68
N SER A 182 -1.23 3.54 12.07
CA SER A 182 -1.95 2.32 12.46
C SER A 182 -1.67 1.93 13.92
N GLY A 183 -0.42 2.06 14.37
CA GLY A 183 -0.07 1.91 15.79
C GLY A 183 -0.80 2.91 16.67
N ALA A 184 -0.81 4.20 16.32
CA ALA A 184 -1.53 5.22 17.09
C ALA A 184 -3.05 4.98 17.13
N LEU A 185 -3.66 4.62 16.00
CA LEU A 185 -5.08 4.29 15.91
C LEU A 185 -5.46 3.17 16.88
N ARG A 186 -4.66 2.09 16.91
CA ARG A 186 -4.90 0.94 17.81
C ARG A 186 -4.54 1.25 19.26
N ASP A 187 -3.35 1.78 19.50
CA ASP A 187 -2.75 1.78 20.85
C ASP A 187 -3.10 3.04 21.65
N GLU A 188 -3.32 4.18 20.98
CA GLU A 188 -3.57 5.48 21.64
C GLU A 188 -5.03 5.88 21.55
N TRP A 189 -5.68 5.62 20.42
CA TRP A 189 -7.11 5.90 20.23
C TRP A 189 -8.02 4.68 20.39
N SER A 190 -7.45 3.48 20.62
CA SER A 190 -8.20 2.24 20.88
C SER A 190 -9.21 1.87 19.80
N LEU A 191 -8.93 2.18 18.52
CA LEU A 191 -9.80 1.78 17.43
C LEU A 191 -9.67 0.28 17.16
N GLU A 192 -10.81 -0.34 16.90
CA GLU A 192 -10.95 -1.75 16.54
C GLU A 192 -11.47 -1.91 15.09
N PRO A 193 -11.25 -3.07 14.45
CA PRO A 193 -11.85 -3.35 13.15
C PRO A 193 -13.38 -3.18 13.18
N GLY A 194 -13.92 -2.44 12.21
CA GLY A 194 -15.33 -2.07 12.14
C GLY A 194 -15.65 -0.68 12.69
N ASP A 195 -14.71 -0.04 13.41
CA ASP A 195 -14.87 1.35 13.84
C ASP A 195 -14.89 2.32 12.66
N GLN A 196 -15.37 3.53 12.95
CA GLN A 196 -15.52 4.61 12.00
C GLN A 196 -14.77 5.86 12.46
N ILE A 197 -14.02 6.48 11.54
CA ILE A 197 -13.42 7.80 11.71
C ILE A 197 -14.23 8.82 10.91
N ALA A 198 -14.77 9.84 11.58
CA ALA A 198 -15.31 11.02 10.91
C ALA A 198 -14.14 11.90 10.42
N ALA A 199 -13.97 12.03 9.10
CA ALA A 199 -12.73 12.52 8.49
C ALA A 199 -12.91 13.84 7.71
N TYR A 200 -12.76 14.96 8.42
CA TYR A 200 -12.79 16.33 7.88
C TYR A 200 -11.40 16.80 7.42
N LEU A 201 -10.71 15.97 6.65
CA LEU A 201 -9.37 16.30 6.12
C LEU A 201 -9.52 16.94 4.74
N PRO A 202 -8.63 17.84 4.29
CA PRO A 202 -8.52 18.20 2.87
C PRO A 202 -7.66 17.19 2.11
N TRP A 203 -7.52 17.35 0.79
CA TRP A 203 -6.56 16.56 0.02
C TRP A 203 -5.13 16.97 0.35
N HIS A 204 -4.37 16.01 0.87
CA HIS A 204 -3.01 16.18 1.34
C HIS A 204 -2.33 14.81 1.37
N TRP A 205 -0.99 14.76 1.40
CA TRP A 205 -0.30 13.48 1.58
C TRP A 205 -0.71 12.79 2.89
N GLN A 206 -1.01 13.55 3.94
CA GLN A 206 -1.49 12.98 5.21
C GLN A 206 -2.83 12.28 5.04
N ARG A 207 -3.76 12.81 4.21
CA ARG A 207 -5.02 12.12 3.95
C ARG A 207 -4.79 10.72 3.36
N VAL A 208 -3.82 10.59 2.45
CA VAL A 208 -3.41 9.28 1.89
C VAL A 208 -2.93 8.33 3.00
N VAL A 209 -2.09 8.82 3.91
CA VAL A 209 -1.61 8.03 5.06
C VAL A 209 -2.76 7.63 5.98
N TRP A 210 -3.69 8.54 6.27
CA TRP A 210 -4.88 8.27 7.08
C TRP A 210 -5.81 7.23 6.45
N SER A 211 -6.03 7.30 5.13
CA SER A 211 -6.79 6.27 4.41
C SER A 211 -6.13 4.90 4.52
N LEU A 212 -4.85 4.80 4.18
CA LEU A 212 -4.14 3.53 4.20
C LEU A 212 -4.05 2.94 5.61
N ALA A 213 -3.80 3.77 6.64
CA ALA A 213 -3.70 3.30 8.02
C ALA A 213 -5.02 2.80 8.59
N ALA A 214 -6.12 3.51 8.31
CA ALA A 214 -7.47 3.09 8.71
C ALA A 214 -7.84 1.76 8.05
N TRP A 215 -7.63 1.63 6.74
CA TRP A 215 -7.96 0.40 6.02
C TRP A 215 -7.08 -0.78 6.43
N SER A 216 -5.80 -0.55 6.73
CA SER A 216 -4.92 -1.57 7.31
C SER A 216 -5.34 -2.02 8.72
N LEU A 217 -6.17 -1.26 9.43
CA LEU A 217 -6.76 -1.65 10.72
C LEU A 217 -8.19 -2.19 10.58
N GLY A 218 -8.77 -2.22 9.37
CA GLY A 218 -10.18 -2.57 9.17
C GLY A 218 -11.15 -1.48 9.65
N VAL A 219 -10.68 -0.24 9.76
CA VAL A 219 -11.44 0.94 10.16
C VAL A 219 -11.90 1.71 8.93
N SER A 220 -13.13 2.21 8.98
CA SER A 220 -13.72 2.99 7.89
C SER A 220 -13.45 4.49 8.04
N LEU A 221 -13.22 5.18 6.93
CA LEU A 221 -13.28 6.64 6.88
C LEU A 221 -14.65 7.09 6.41
N ASP A 222 -15.31 7.96 7.17
CA ASP A 222 -16.54 8.63 6.77
C ASP A 222 -16.26 10.12 6.55
N VAL A 223 -16.32 10.54 5.28
CA VAL A 223 -15.94 11.89 4.84
C VAL A 223 -16.98 12.94 5.28
N GLU A 224 -18.19 12.49 5.58
CA GLU A 224 -19.31 13.32 6.05
C GLU A 224 -19.81 12.83 7.43
N GLY A 225 -18.99 12.02 8.11
CA GLY A 225 -19.36 11.31 9.32
C GLY A 225 -19.64 12.24 10.48
N LYS A 226 -20.63 11.88 11.30
CA LYS A 226 -20.99 12.67 12.48
C LYS A 226 -20.13 12.26 13.67
N PRO A 227 -19.59 13.22 14.44
CA PRO A 227 -18.82 12.92 15.64
C PRO A 227 -19.56 12.01 16.63
N ALA A 228 -20.89 12.16 16.73
CA ALA A 228 -21.73 11.38 17.64
C ALA A 228 -21.79 9.87 17.34
N THR A 229 -21.40 9.43 16.13
CA THR A 229 -21.43 8.02 15.72
C THR A 229 -20.05 7.47 15.37
N ALA A 230 -19.02 8.32 15.36
CA ALA A 230 -17.66 7.92 15.04
C ALA A 230 -16.86 7.63 16.31
N ALA A 231 -15.97 6.64 16.25
CA ALA A 231 -15.02 6.34 17.33
C ALA A 231 -13.96 7.44 17.45
N LEU A 232 -13.65 8.11 16.34
CA LEU A 232 -12.69 9.20 16.28
C LEU A 232 -13.15 10.28 15.30
N THR A 233 -12.96 11.55 15.66
CA THR A 233 -13.14 12.67 14.72
C THR A 233 -11.79 13.29 14.42
N VAL A 234 -11.44 13.35 13.14
CA VAL A 234 -10.18 13.93 12.66
C VAL A 234 -10.44 15.07 11.70
N CYS A 235 -9.64 16.13 11.79
CA CYS A 235 -9.81 17.30 10.92
C CYS A 235 -8.47 17.96 10.59
N GLY A 236 -8.42 18.70 9.48
CA GLY A 236 -7.34 19.67 9.27
C GLY A 236 -7.57 20.94 10.10
N PRO A 237 -6.61 21.88 10.19
CA PRO A 237 -6.77 23.10 10.99
C PRO A 237 -8.01 23.93 10.58
N ALA A 238 -8.31 24.00 9.28
CA ALA A 238 -9.50 24.68 8.77
C ALA A 238 -10.83 23.94 9.08
N GLY A 239 -10.76 22.65 9.44
CA GLY A 239 -11.91 21.81 9.76
C GLY A 239 -12.30 21.80 11.24
N ILE A 240 -11.52 22.43 12.12
CA ILE A 240 -11.78 22.43 13.57
C ILE A 240 -13.17 23.00 13.88
N ALA A 241 -13.51 24.17 13.32
CA ALA A 241 -14.80 24.81 13.56
C ALA A 241 -15.97 23.91 13.13
N ALA A 242 -15.87 23.30 11.95
CA ALA A 242 -16.90 22.39 11.44
C ALA A 242 -17.05 21.14 12.33
N ALA A 243 -15.95 20.56 12.84
CA ALA A 243 -15.99 19.43 13.75
C ALA A 243 -16.66 19.78 15.09
N LEU A 244 -16.34 20.95 15.67
CA LEU A 244 -16.96 21.44 16.90
C LEU A 244 -18.45 21.74 16.70
N GLU A 245 -18.82 22.38 15.59
CA GLU A 245 -20.23 22.64 15.22
C GLU A 245 -21.03 21.34 15.00
N ALA A 246 -20.37 20.30 14.48
CA ALA A 246 -20.93 18.96 14.34
C ALA A 246 -21.04 18.19 15.69
N GLY A 247 -20.62 18.80 16.80
CA GLY A 247 -20.76 18.27 18.16
C GLY A 247 -19.56 17.45 18.64
N CYS A 248 -18.39 17.54 18.00
CA CYS A 248 -17.17 16.97 18.54
C CYS A 248 -16.65 17.82 19.72
N GLU A 249 -16.37 17.21 20.86
CA GLU A 249 -15.80 17.94 22.02
C GLU A 249 -14.29 18.12 21.91
N GLU A 250 -13.59 17.10 21.40
CA GLU A 250 -12.13 17.08 21.27
C GLU A 250 -11.69 16.47 19.92
N PRO A 251 -11.70 17.25 18.82
CA PRO A 251 -11.24 16.74 17.54
C PRO A 251 -9.72 16.52 17.53
N VAL A 252 -9.29 15.45 16.88
CA VAL A 252 -7.88 15.19 16.58
C VAL A 252 -7.49 15.97 15.33
N VAL A 253 -6.59 16.93 15.48
CA VAL A 253 -6.18 17.84 14.42
C VAL A 253 -4.93 17.30 13.74
N VAL A 254 -5.05 17.10 12.44
CA VAL A 254 -3.97 16.72 11.54
C VAL A 254 -3.30 17.99 11.03
N SER A 255 -2.00 18.16 11.31
CA SER A 255 -1.32 19.44 11.09
C SER A 255 -1.27 19.94 9.65
N LEU A 256 -1.36 19.05 8.67
CA LEU A 256 -1.13 19.34 7.25
C LEU A 256 0.24 19.97 6.99
N HIS A 257 1.16 19.80 7.93
CA HIS A 257 2.51 20.31 7.81
C HIS A 257 3.27 19.47 6.76
N PRO A 258 4.12 20.08 5.91
CA PRO A 258 4.89 19.37 4.88
C PRO A 258 5.71 18.21 5.43
N PHE A 259 6.37 18.42 6.58
CA PHE A 259 7.11 17.37 7.27
C PHE A 259 6.27 16.59 8.31
N GLY A 260 4.98 16.90 8.46
CA GLY A 260 4.08 16.32 9.47
C GLY A 260 4.43 16.71 10.90
N LEU A 261 4.94 17.93 11.13
CA LEU A 261 5.30 18.41 12.47
C LEU A 261 4.05 18.74 13.30
N PRO A 262 4.16 18.72 14.64
CA PRO A 262 3.11 19.19 15.56
C PRO A 262 2.65 20.61 15.29
N ILE A 263 1.39 20.89 15.62
CA ILE A 263 0.81 22.24 15.64
C ILE A 263 1.30 22.98 16.88
N THR A 264 1.85 24.18 16.72
CA THR A 264 2.34 24.99 17.86
C THR A 264 1.23 25.72 18.61
N ASP A 265 0.24 26.26 17.89
CA ASP A 265 -0.85 27.07 18.45
C ASP A 265 -2.19 26.35 18.31
N LEU A 266 -2.29 25.17 18.92
CA LEU A 266 -3.51 24.37 18.88
C LEU A 266 -4.60 25.00 19.76
N PRO A 267 -5.85 25.14 19.27
CA PRO A 267 -6.97 25.59 20.11
C PRO A 267 -7.17 24.69 21.33
N PRO A 268 -7.76 25.21 22.43
CA PRO A 268 -8.14 24.36 23.56
C PRO A 268 -9.16 23.31 23.12
N ASN A 269 -9.18 22.17 23.83
CA ASN A 269 -10.04 21.02 23.52
C ASN A 269 -9.82 20.49 22.10
N CYS A 270 -8.58 20.44 21.66
CA CYS A 270 -8.15 19.77 20.44
C CYS A 270 -6.90 18.95 20.78
N ALA A 271 -6.74 17.82 20.11
CA ALA A 271 -5.55 16.99 20.24
C ALA A 271 -4.70 17.06 18.96
N ASP A 272 -3.38 17.21 19.08
CA ASP A 272 -2.48 17.21 17.92
C ASP A 272 -2.14 15.77 17.52
N ALA A 273 -2.54 15.36 16.31
CA ALA A 273 -2.28 14.03 15.80
C ALA A 273 -0.78 13.73 15.68
N ALA A 274 0.01 14.72 15.26
CA ALA A 274 1.43 14.51 14.97
C ALA A 274 2.25 14.22 16.24
N SER A 275 1.88 14.81 17.38
CA SER A 275 2.50 14.55 18.68
C SER A 275 2.32 13.11 19.14
N VAL A 276 1.20 12.46 18.78
CA VAL A 276 0.93 11.05 19.10
C VAL A 276 1.61 10.12 18.08
N ILE A 277 1.36 10.35 16.79
CA ILE A 277 1.83 9.48 15.70
C ILE A 277 3.36 9.36 15.69
N ARG A 278 4.08 10.44 16.00
CA ARG A 278 5.56 10.43 15.96
C ARG A 278 6.22 9.58 17.03
N LEU A 279 5.50 9.26 18.11
CA LEU A 279 5.99 8.40 19.18
C LEU A 279 5.89 6.92 18.82
N GLN A 280 5.11 6.58 17.81
CA GLN A 280 4.92 5.21 17.35
C GLN A 280 6.15 4.69 16.58
N PRO A 281 6.42 3.38 16.62
CA PRO A 281 7.51 2.77 15.87
C PRO A 281 7.25 2.79 14.35
N ASP A 282 8.33 2.74 13.57
CA ASP A 282 8.29 2.53 12.11
C ASP A 282 8.02 1.04 11.74
N SER A 283 7.30 0.32 12.60
CA SER A 283 6.98 -1.09 12.42
C SER A 283 5.61 -1.36 13.00
N PHE A 284 4.77 -2.04 12.24
CA PHE A 284 3.41 -2.37 12.63
C PHE A 284 3.17 -3.86 12.37
N TYR A 285 2.69 -4.57 13.39
CA TYR A 285 2.16 -5.91 13.22
C TYR A 285 0.72 -5.78 12.73
N ALA A 286 0.53 -5.97 11.43
CA ALA A 286 -0.79 -5.95 10.81
C ALA A 286 -1.51 -7.27 11.07
N GLU A 287 -2.64 -7.18 11.76
CA GLU A 287 -3.55 -8.30 11.91
C GLU A 287 -4.34 -8.52 10.61
N PRO A 288 -4.85 -9.75 10.39
CA PRO A 288 -5.79 -10.04 9.31
C PRO A 288 -6.97 -9.05 9.24
N VAL A 289 -7.25 -8.53 8.05
CA VAL A 289 -8.41 -7.66 7.80
C VAL A 289 -9.13 -8.16 6.54
N SER A 290 -10.40 -8.52 6.67
CA SER A 290 -11.20 -8.96 5.54
C SER A 290 -11.25 -7.90 4.44
N GLY A 291 -11.10 -8.31 3.18
CA GLY A 291 -11.34 -7.41 2.03
C GLY A 291 -12.77 -6.85 2.01
N GLU A 292 -13.72 -7.55 2.63
CA GLU A 292 -15.12 -7.10 2.73
C GLU A 292 -15.36 -6.09 3.87
N ALA A 293 -14.33 -5.76 4.66
CA ALA A 293 -14.43 -4.71 5.67
C ALA A 293 -14.74 -3.36 5.00
N THR A 294 -15.63 -2.58 5.61
CA THR A 294 -15.97 -1.23 5.12
C THR A 294 -14.75 -0.33 5.24
N ALA A 295 -14.34 0.28 4.14
CA ALA A 295 -13.15 1.13 4.06
C ALA A 295 -13.51 2.62 3.96
N LEU A 296 -14.55 2.94 3.20
CA LEU A 296 -14.94 4.31 2.90
C LEU A 296 -16.45 4.46 2.95
N ILE A 297 -16.90 5.55 3.56
CA ILE A 297 -18.29 6.01 3.55
C ILE A 297 -18.29 7.41 2.95
N LEU A 298 -19.00 7.56 1.83
CA LEU A 298 -19.00 8.77 1.03
C LEU A 298 -20.40 9.03 0.48
N GLY A 299 -21.00 10.18 0.80
CA GLY A 299 -22.39 10.47 0.43
C GLY A 299 -23.38 9.43 0.98
N GLY A 300 -23.07 8.82 2.13
CA GLY A 300 -23.81 7.71 2.74
C GLY A 300 -23.66 6.35 2.04
N GLN A 301 -22.89 6.25 0.95
CA GLN A 301 -22.57 4.98 0.30
C GLN A 301 -21.34 4.36 0.95
N GLN A 302 -21.41 3.05 1.22
CA GLN A 302 -20.30 2.30 1.80
C GLN A 302 -19.55 1.56 0.70
N SER A 303 -18.23 1.51 0.78
CA SER A 303 -17.36 0.71 -0.09
C SER A 303 -16.40 -0.11 0.75
N SER A 304 -16.27 -1.39 0.41
CA SER A 304 -15.32 -2.30 1.06
C SER A 304 -13.88 -2.05 0.58
N ILE A 305 -12.89 -2.62 1.29
CA ILE A 305 -11.49 -2.62 0.84
C ILE A 305 -11.38 -3.27 -0.55
N SER A 306 -12.08 -4.38 -0.77
CA SER A 306 -12.16 -5.08 -2.05
C SER A 306 -12.70 -4.16 -3.15
N ASP A 307 -13.78 -3.42 -2.88
CA ASP A 307 -14.37 -2.48 -3.84
C ASP A 307 -13.39 -1.38 -4.24
N LEU A 308 -12.70 -0.78 -3.26
CA LEU A 308 -11.73 0.29 -3.53
C LEU A 308 -10.55 -0.23 -4.36
N ILE A 309 -9.98 -1.39 -4.00
CA ILE A 309 -8.87 -2.00 -4.74
C ILE A 309 -9.30 -2.35 -6.18
N ASN A 310 -10.48 -2.94 -6.35
CA ASN A 310 -10.97 -3.33 -7.67
C ASN A 310 -11.34 -2.12 -8.53
N GLY A 311 -11.96 -1.11 -7.94
CA GLY A 311 -12.25 0.18 -8.59
C GLY A 311 -10.97 0.88 -9.06
N ALA A 312 -9.94 0.94 -8.21
CA ALA A 312 -8.65 1.50 -8.58
C ALA A 312 -7.98 0.70 -9.71
N LYS A 313 -7.92 -0.64 -9.62
CA LYS A 313 -7.39 -1.49 -10.70
C LYS A 313 -8.08 -1.23 -12.03
N LEU A 314 -9.41 -1.11 -12.03
CA LEU A 314 -10.18 -0.85 -13.23
C LEU A 314 -9.86 0.53 -13.83
N GLY A 315 -9.80 1.58 -13.00
CA GLY A 315 -9.42 2.92 -13.44
C GLY A 315 -8.01 2.95 -14.06
N LEU A 316 -7.04 2.31 -13.39
CA LEU A 316 -5.66 2.22 -13.87
C LEU A 316 -5.51 1.42 -15.17
N ALA A 317 -6.26 0.32 -15.30
CA ALA A 317 -6.26 -0.49 -16.52
C ALA A 317 -6.80 0.30 -17.72
N LYS A 318 -7.85 1.11 -17.53
CA LYS A 318 -8.38 1.96 -18.61
C LYS A 318 -7.41 3.06 -19.03
N LEU A 319 -6.61 3.55 -18.10
CA LEU A 319 -5.53 4.48 -18.37
C LEU A 319 -4.31 3.86 -19.06
N GLY A 320 -4.14 2.55 -18.93
CA GLY A 320 -2.92 1.87 -19.37
C GLY A 320 -1.67 2.32 -18.59
N LEU A 321 -1.83 2.77 -17.34
CA LEU A 321 -0.67 3.18 -16.53
C LEU A 321 0.16 1.99 -16.10
N THR A 322 1.44 2.25 -15.96
CA THR A 322 2.47 1.29 -15.58
C THR A 322 3.36 1.84 -14.47
N GLN A 323 4.33 1.04 -14.02
CA GLN A 323 5.29 1.45 -12.99
C GLN A 323 6.21 2.60 -13.42
N ASN A 324 6.23 2.95 -14.70
CA ASN A 324 6.99 4.08 -15.24
C ASN A 324 6.19 5.38 -15.26
N ASP A 325 4.89 5.31 -14.92
CA ASP A 325 4.00 6.46 -15.01
C ASP A 325 3.92 7.25 -13.71
N ARG A 326 3.79 8.56 -13.86
CA ARG A 326 3.53 9.49 -12.76
C ARG A 326 2.18 10.17 -13.00
N LEU A 327 1.21 9.83 -12.16
CA LEU A 327 -0.17 10.28 -12.28
C LEU A 327 -0.39 11.56 -11.48
N LEU A 328 -0.76 12.65 -12.14
CA LEU A 328 -1.27 13.85 -11.49
C LEU A 328 -2.77 13.70 -11.21
N ILE A 329 -3.16 14.01 -9.98
CA ILE A 329 -4.53 14.06 -9.50
C ILE A 329 -4.79 15.50 -9.03
N SER A 330 -5.62 16.23 -9.77
CA SER A 330 -5.88 17.66 -9.56
C SER A 330 -7.37 17.98 -9.56
N ASN A 331 -7.70 19.19 -9.10
CA ASN A 331 -9.08 19.69 -8.98
C ASN A 331 -10.00 18.79 -8.12
N LEU A 332 -9.43 18.20 -7.08
CA LEU A 332 -10.14 17.31 -6.18
C LEU A 332 -11.00 18.11 -5.19
N ARG A 333 -12.28 17.78 -5.12
CA ARG A 333 -13.16 18.10 -4.01
C ARG A 333 -12.96 17.10 -2.88
N HIS A 334 -13.26 17.52 -1.66
CA HIS A 334 -13.08 16.68 -0.48
C HIS A 334 -13.83 15.33 -0.56
N ASP A 335 -14.93 15.28 -1.32
CA ASP A 335 -15.89 14.18 -1.51
C ASP A 335 -15.64 13.34 -2.79
N ASP A 336 -14.43 13.37 -3.37
CA ASP A 336 -14.13 12.65 -4.61
C ASP A 336 -13.74 11.19 -4.41
N LEU A 337 -14.60 10.27 -4.83
CA LEU A 337 -14.33 8.83 -4.82
C LEU A 337 -13.05 8.48 -5.59
N ASP A 338 -12.87 9.02 -6.80
CA ASP A 338 -11.67 8.80 -7.61
C ASP A 338 -10.39 9.24 -6.90
N GLY A 339 -10.44 10.31 -6.11
CA GLY A 339 -9.31 10.70 -5.28
C GLY A 339 -8.98 9.63 -4.25
N TYR A 340 -9.99 9.04 -3.59
CA TYR A 340 -9.82 7.97 -2.63
C TYR A 340 -9.39 6.65 -3.27
N LEU A 341 -9.72 6.42 -4.54
CA LEU A 341 -9.24 5.25 -5.28
C LEU A 341 -7.80 5.44 -5.74
N LEU A 342 -7.50 6.54 -6.43
CA LEU A 342 -6.25 6.70 -7.16
C LEU A 342 -5.10 7.19 -6.26
N ALA A 343 -5.33 8.16 -5.38
CA ALA A 343 -4.25 8.75 -4.59
C ALA A 343 -3.56 7.76 -3.64
N PRO A 344 -4.28 6.95 -2.84
CA PRO A 344 -3.64 5.96 -1.97
C PRO A 344 -3.24 4.67 -2.71
N LEU A 345 -4.02 4.19 -3.68
CA LEU A 345 -3.84 2.83 -4.21
C LEU A 345 -3.03 2.75 -5.50
N ALA A 346 -2.96 3.82 -6.31
CA ALA A 346 -2.25 3.73 -7.60
C ALA A 346 -0.78 3.31 -7.48
N PRO A 347 0.04 3.88 -6.57
CA PRO A 347 1.43 3.44 -6.39
C PRO A 347 1.54 1.99 -5.92
N LEU A 348 0.54 1.50 -5.18
CA LEU A 348 0.50 0.14 -4.64
C LEU A 348 0.04 -0.89 -5.66
N LEU A 349 -0.70 -0.44 -6.68
CA LEU A 349 -1.26 -1.25 -7.76
C LEU A 349 -0.45 -1.16 -9.06
N GLY A 350 0.81 -0.74 -8.96
CA GLY A 350 1.77 -0.82 -10.06
C GLY A 350 1.96 0.46 -10.86
N VAL A 351 1.44 1.62 -10.41
CA VAL A 351 1.84 2.93 -10.95
C VAL A 351 3.15 3.39 -10.32
N GLY A 352 3.96 4.13 -11.07
CA GLY A 352 5.25 4.63 -10.59
C GLY A 352 5.09 5.55 -9.39
N SER A 353 4.27 6.59 -9.48
CA SER A 353 3.93 7.47 -8.35
C SER A 353 2.70 8.31 -8.64
N VAL A 354 2.15 8.94 -7.59
CA VAL A 354 1.08 9.95 -7.72
C VAL A 354 1.56 11.33 -7.30
N VAL A 355 1.04 12.35 -7.95
CA VAL A 355 1.18 13.77 -7.58
C VAL A 355 -0.21 14.28 -7.26
N ILE A 356 -0.41 14.77 -6.05
CA ILE A 356 -1.65 15.35 -5.56
C ILE A 356 -1.44 16.85 -5.45
N THR A 357 -2.42 17.62 -5.92
CA THR A 357 -2.41 19.07 -5.81
C THR A 357 -3.64 19.53 -5.04
N ASP A 358 -3.47 20.56 -4.22
CA ASP A 358 -4.58 21.29 -3.63
C ASP A 358 -4.56 22.74 -4.13
N GLY A 359 -5.73 23.24 -4.54
CA GLY A 359 -5.92 24.63 -4.98
C GLY A 359 -5.48 24.95 -6.44
N PRO A 360 -5.56 26.24 -6.83
CA PRO A 360 -5.30 26.70 -8.18
C PRO A 360 -3.79 26.76 -8.45
N LEU A 361 -3.21 25.63 -8.84
CA LEU A 361 -1.83 25.55 -9.31
C LEU A 361 -1.76 25.60 -10.83
N ASN A 362 -0.67 26.15 -11.36
CA ASN A 362 -0.40 26.09 -12.80
C ASN A 362 -0.08 24.64 -13.18
N ARG A 363 -1.07 23.95 -13.76
CA ARG A 363 -0.98 22.55 -14.15
C ARG A 363 0.20 22.26 -15.07
N GLU A 364 0.44 23.10 -16.08
CA GLU A 364 1.56 22.89 -17.02
C GLU A 364 2.90 22.94 -16.32
N SER A 365 3.05 23.85 -15.35
CA SER A 365 4.24 23.93 -14.51
C SER A 365 4.41 22.66 -13.67
N VAL A 366 3.35 22.16 -13.03
CA VAL A 366 3.41 20.92 -12.25
C VAL A 366 3.76 19.72 -13.13
N ILE A 367 3.13 19.60 -14.30
CA ILE A 367 3.42 18.53 -15.27
C ILE A 367 4.90 18.53 -15.65
N SER A 368 5.43 19.71 -16.02
CA SER A 368 6.82 19.84 -16.44
C SER A 368 7.82 19.60 -15.31
N GLN A 369 7.55 20.08 -14.09
CA GLN A 369 8.48 19.99 -12.97
C GLN A 369 8.52 18.60 -12.34
N GLU A 370 7.36 17.94 -12.22
CA GLU A 370 7.27 16.62 -11.61
C GLU A 370 7.44 15.48 -12.63
N GLY A 371 7.47 15.77 -13.93
CA GLY A 371 7.56 14.74 -14.97
C GLY A 371 6.31 13.88 -15.03
N VAL A 372 5.14 14.52 -14.94
CA VAL A 372 3.84 13.85 -15.00
C VAL A 372 3.62 13.25 -16.39
N THR A 373 3.24 11.97 -16.45
CA THR A 373 2.97 11.24 -17.70
C THR A 373 1.47 11.06 -17.97
N ALA A 374 0.65 11.12 -16.91
CA ALA A 374 -0.80 10.99 -17.01
C ALA A 374 -1.50 11.94 -16.04
N VAL A 375 -2.72 12.36 -16.39
CA VAL A 375 -3.53 13.23 -15.53
C VAL A 375 -4.93 12.68 -15.38
N TRP A 376 -5.41 12.71 -14.15
CA TRP A 376 -6.82 12.62 -13.82
C TRP A 376 -7.30 13.95 -13.23
N GLU A 377 -8.44 14.41 -13.72
CA GLU A 377 -9.14 15.58 -13.20
C GLU A 377 -10.64 15.30 -13.16
N ARG A 378 -11.29 15.86 -12.14
CA ARG A 378 -12.74 15.97 -12.10
C ARG A 378 -13.20 16.96 -13.18
N GLN A 379 -14.09 16.50 -14.07
CA GLN A 379 -14.75 17.35 -15.08
C GLN A 379 -15.90 18.16 -14.51
#